data_AF-A0A0N1BMF9-F1
#
_entry.id   AF-A0A0N1BMF9-F1
#
_cell.length_a   1.000
_cell.length_b   1.000
_cell.length_c   1.000
_cell.angle_alpha   90.00
_cell.angle_beta   90.00
_cell.angle_gamma   90.00
#
_symmetry.space_group_name_H-M   'P 1'
#
loop_
_entity.id
_entity.type
_entity.pdbx_description
1 polymer ?
#
loop_
_entity_poly.entity_id
_entity_poly.type
_entity_poly.pdbx_seq_one_letter_code
_entity_poly.pdbx_strand_id
1 'polypeptide(L)'
;MQSAATFANPDILRIAYAANIFILVPVCWGMIAPTAAATVFQGAVAESAGLRLLVLSLWSAILAASICGLIAPAFSAPLLLVQIFYKTLWLALFVWPAFRAGAPVPWGVAGTFAAIVVVWPILLVLALRG
;
A
#
# COMPACT_ATOMS: atom_id res chain seq x y z
N MET A 1 -2.60 -33.20 2.34
CA MET A 1 -1.93 -31.89 2.43
C MET A 1 -2.35 -31.09 1.20
N GLN A 2 -3.05 -29.97 1.37
CA GLN A 2 -3.47 -29.11 0.26
C GLN A 2 -2.23 -28.54 -0.44
N SER A 3 -2.19 -28.64 -1.77
CA SER A 3 -1.20 -27.99 -2.61
C SER A 3 -1.20 -26.49 -2.32
N ALA A 4 -0.07 -25.96 -1.84
CA ALA A 4 0.14 -24.52 -1.82
C ALA A 4 0.00 -24.00 -3.26
N ALA A 5 -0.82 -22.98 -3.48
CA ALA A 5 -0.99 -22.37 -4.79
C ALA A 5 0.39 -21.99 -5.34
N THR A 6 0.83 -22.69 -6.39
CA THR A 6 2.12 -22.46 -7.02
C THR A 6 1.91 -21.43 -8.12
N PHE A 7 2.65 -20.32 -8.07
CA PHE A 7 2.61 -19.32 -9.12
C PHE A 7 3.19 -19.90 -10.42
N ALA A 8 2.42 -19.83 -11.51
CA ALA A 8 2.88 -20.27 -12.82
C ALA A 8 3.91 -19.28 -13.41
N ASN A 9 3.70 -17.97 -13.18
CA ASN A 9 4.66 -16.93 -13.55
C ASN A 9 4.77 -15.87 -12.43
N PRO A 10 5.64 -16.10 -11.42
CA PRO A 10 5.79 -15.16 -10.30
C PRO A 10 6.45 -13.83 -10.68
N ASP A 11 7.14 -13.74 -11.82
CA ASP A 11 7.84 -12.51 -12.23
C ASP A 11 6.87 -11.35 -12.51
N ILE A 12 5.61 -11.65 -12.85
CA ILE A 12 4.54 -10.65 -12.98
C ILE A 12 4.38 -9.82 -11.70
N LEU A 13 4.61 -10.43 -10.52
CA LEU A 13 4.47 -9.74 -9.23
C LEU A 13 5.52 -8.65 -9.03
N ARG A 14 6.65 -8.69 -9.74
CA ARG A 14 7.67 -7.63 -9.71
C ARG A 14 7.10 -6.28 -10.14
N ILE A 15 6.08 -6.25 -10.98
CA ILE A 15 5.37 -5.02 -11.35
C ILE A 15 4.74 -4.36 -10.12
N ALA A 16 4.07 -5.14 -9.27
CA ALA A 16 3.45 -4.64 -8.04
C ALA A 16 4.51 -4.15 -7.04
N TYR A 17 5.61 -4.89 -6.88
CA TYR A 17 6.69 -4.50 -5.98
C TYR A 17 7.42 -3.23 -6.45
N ALA A 18 7.70 -3.11 -7.75
CA ALA A 18 8.30 -1.91 -8.33
C ALA A 18 7.37 -0.70 -8.17
N ALA A 19 6.06 -0.88 -8.40
CA ALA A 19 5.08 0.18 -8.19
C ALA A 19 4.99 0.59 -6.71
N ASN A 20 5.00 -0.36 -5.76
CA ASN A 20 5.06 -0.03 -4.33
C ASN A 20 6.28 0.82 -4.01
N ILE A 21 7.46 0.48 -4.54
CA ILE A 21 8.69 1.25 -4.30
C ILE A 21 8.55 2.65 -4.87
N PHE A 22 8.11 2.78 -6.13
CA PHE A 22 7.91 4.06 -6.78
C PHE A 22 6.95 4.99 -6.03
N ILE A 23 5.87 4.43 -5.48
CA ILE A 23 4.88 5.17 -4.67
C ILE A 23 5.45 5.51 -3.29
N LEU A 24 6.08 4.54 -2.61
CA LEU A 24 6.44 4.67 -1.20
C LEU A 24 7.71 5.47 -0.95
N VAL A 25 8.67 5.49 -1.87
CA VAL A 25 9.89 6.29 -1.72
C VAL A 25 9.58 7.78 -1.47
N PRO A 26 8.83 8.48 -2.35
CA PRO A 26 8.51 9.89 -2.11
C PRO A 26 7.59 10.09 -0.90
N VAL A 27 6.68 9.15 -0.63
CA VAL A 27 5.76 9.22 0.52
C VAL A 27 6.51 9.10 1.83
N CYS A 28 7.37 8.08 2.00
CA CYS A 28 8.20 7.92 3.19
C CYS A 28 9.15 9.11 3.37
N TRP A 29 9.72 9.63 2.28
CA TRP A 29 10.56 10.83 2.32
C TRP A 29 9.77 12.04 2.86
N GLY A 30 8.57 12.29 2.34
CA GLY A 30 7.70 13.37 2.81
C GLY A 30 7.27 13.22 4.27
N MET A 31 7.14 11.99 4.76
CA MET A 31 6.76 11.67 6.14
C MET A 31 7.86 11.93 7.18
N ILE A 32 9.13 12.03 6.77
CA ILE A 32 10.24 12.37 7.68
C ILE A 32 10.12 13.82 8.18
N ALA A 33 9.64 14.72 7.33
CA ALA A 33 9.47 16.13 7.66
C ALA A 33 8.19 16.40 8.48
N PRO A 34 8.17 17.44 9.35
CA PRO A 34 6.96 17.87 10.06
C PRO A 34 5.83 18.36 9.14
N THR A 35 6.10 18.56 7.85
CA THR A 35 5.13 19.03 6.85
C THR A 35 4.22 17.94 6.31
N ALA A 36 4.41 16.68 6.72
CA ALA A 36 3.65 15.51 6.26
C ALA A 36 2.12 15.68 6.39
N ALA A 37 1.67 16.39 7.42
CA ALA A 37 0.26 16.74 7.62
C ALA A 37 -0.35 17.46 6.40
N ALA A 38 0.39 18.41 5.85
CA ALA A 38 -0.04 19.24 4.73
C ALA A 38 0.24 18.56 3.38
N THR A 39 1.37 17.86 3.25
CA THR A 39 1.82 17.32 1.97
C THR A 39 1.23 15.93 1.67
N VAL A 40 1.34 14.99 2.63
CA VAL A 40 0.93 13.60 2.45
C VAL A 40 -0.53 13.40 2.87
N PHE A 41 -0.90 13.95 4.02
CA PHE A 41 -2.27 13.85 4.54
C PHE A 41 -3.19 14.97 4.07
N GLN A 42 -2.70 15.95 3.30
CA GLN A 42 -3.51 17.01 2.69
C GLN A 42 -4.44 17.73 3.69
N GLY A 43 -4.00 17.89 4.93
CA GLY A 43 -4.78 18.50 6.02
C GLY A 43 -5.93 17.64 6.55
N ALA A 44 -6.07 16.40 6.10
CA ALA A 44 -7.19 15.52 6.45
C ALA A 44 -7.02 14.76 7.76
N VAL A 45 -5.82 14.80 8.35
CA VAL A 45 -5.50 14.13 9.59
C VAL A 45 -4.85 15.14 10.52
N ALA A 46 -5.35 15.23 11.75
CA ALA A 46 -4.67 15.98 12.81
C ALA A 46 -3.32 15.30 13.09
N GLU A 47 -2.24 15.94 12.65
CA GLU A 47 -0.91 15.35 12.78
C GLU A 47 -0.41 15.47 14.22
N SER A 48 0.22 14.38 14.66
CA SER A 48 1.12 14.37 15.81
C SER A 48 2.36 13.60 15.40
N ALA A 49 3.50 13.94 16.00
CA ALA A 49 4.76 13.24 15.73
C ALA A 49 4.62 11.72 15.93
N GLY A 50 3.85 11.28 16.93
CA GLY A 50 3.58 9.85 17.17
C GLY A 50 2.84 9.18 16.01
N LEU A 51 1.75 9.78 15.53
CA LEU A 51 0.98 9.25 14.40
C LEU A 51 1.81 9.22 13.12
N ARG A 52 2.57 10.30 12.85
CA ARG A 52 3.43 10.40 11.67
C ARG A 52 4.51 9.32 11.68
N LEU A 53 5.21 9.13 12.80
CA LEU A 53 6.25 8.10 12.92
C LEU A 53 5.67 6.68 12.85
N LEU A 54 4.47 6.46 13.38
CA LEU A 54 3.78 5.17 13.29
C LEU A 54 3.37 4.83 11.85
N VAL A 55 2.85 5.79 11.09
CA VAL A 55 2.51 5.57 9.68
C VAL A 55 3.78 5.43 8.84
N LEU A 56 4.82 6.23 9.12
CA LEU A 56 6.13 6.10 8.48
C LEU A 56 6.73 4.72 8.70
N SER A 57 6.68 4.17 9.91
CA SER A 57 7.24 2.85 10.20
C SER A 57 6.48 1.75 9.43
N LEU A 58 5.14 1.81 9.40
CA LEU A 58 4.32 0.88 8.64
C LEU A 58 4.66 0.90 7.14
N TRP A 59 4.68 2.09 6.54
CA TRP A 59 4.93 2.24 5.10
C TRP A 59 6.38 1.93 4.72
N SER A 60 7.34 2.22 5.60
CA SER A 60 8.74 1.84 5.41
C SER A 60 8.94 0.33 5.46
N ALA A 61 8.19 -0.37 6.33
CA ALA A 61 8.20 -1.83 6.35
C ALA A 61 7.67 -2.43 5.03
N ILE A 62 6.60 -1.85 4.47
CA ILE A 62 6.07 -2.26 3.15
C ILE A 62 7.09 -1.96 2.03
N LEU A 63 7.76 -0.82 2.09
CA LEU A 63 8.81 -0.45 1.13
C LEU A 63 9.97 -1.45 1.17
N ALA A 64 10.51 -1.73 2.36
CA ALA A 64 11.58 -2.70 2.55
C ALA A 64 11.16 -4.10 2.08
N ALA A 65 9.97 -4.56 2.45
CA ALA A 65 9.45 -5.85 2.00
C ALA A 65 9.19 -5.89 0.48
N SER A 66 8.86 -4.77 -0.15
CA SER A 66 8.72 -4.67 -1.62
C SER A 66 10.07 -4.78 -2.32
N ILE A 67 11.15 -4.25 -1.73
CA ILE A 67 12.52 -4.46 -2.23
C ILE A 67 12.86 -5.96 -2.20
N CYS A 68 12.55 -6.66 -1.10
CA CYS A 68 12.69 -8.11 -1.04
C CYS A 68 11.84 -8.83 -2.10
N GLY A 69 10.63 -8.33 -2.37
CA GLY A 69 9.73 -8.87 -3.38
C GLY A 69 10.25 -8.78 -4.82
N LEU A 70 11.14 -7.82 -5.13
CA LEU A 70 11.82 -7.81 -6.43
C LEU A 70 12.76 -9.01 -6.60
N ILE A 71 13.40 -9.45 -5.52
CA ILE A 71 14.35 -10.56 -5.51
C ILE A 71 13.62 -11.90 -5.45
N ALA A 72 12.63 -12.03 -4.55
CA ALA A 72 11.90 -13.26 -4.27
C ALA A 72 10.37 -13.07 -4.40
N PRO A 73 9.85 -12.86 -5.62
CA PRO A 73 8.48 -12.38 -5.83
C PRO A 73 7.38 -13.32 -5.32
N ALA A 74 7.54 -14.64 -5.50
CA ALA A 74 6.59 -15.64 -5.03
C ALA A 74 6.55 -15.71 -3.49
N PHE A 75 7.72 -15.71 -2.85
CA PHE A 75 7.83 -15.76 -1.39
C PHE A 75 7.22 -14.52 -0.73
N SER A 76 7.40 -13.36 -1.34
CA SER A 76 6.85 -12.09 -0.83
C SER A 76 5.38 -11.85 -1.16
N ALA A 77 4.71 -12.72 -1.94
CA ALA A 77 3.32 -12.51 -2.36
C ALA A 77 2.32 -12.26 -1.22
N PRO A 78 2.45 -12.86 -0.02
CA PRO A 78 1.59 -12.53 1.12
C PRO A 78 1.61 -11.03 1.50
N LEU A 79 2.71 -10.30 1.23
CA LEU A 79 2.77 -8.86 1.41
C LEU A 79 1.70 -8.14 0.57
N LEU A 80 1.51 -8.55 -0.68
CA LEU A 80 0.51 -7.93 -1.58
C LEU A 80 -0.91 -8.19 -1.07
N LEU A 81 -1.18 -9.38 -0.52
CA LEU A 81 -2.47 -9.73 0.08
C LEU A 81 -2.75 -8.87 1.33
N VAL A 82 -1.78 -8.75 2.23
CA VAL A 82 -1.88 -7.87 3.41
C VAL A 82 -2.14 -6.43 2.98
N GLN A 83 -1.46 -5.96 1.93
CA GLN A 83 -1.68 -4.62 1.39
C GLN A 83 -3.09 -4.42 0.84
N ILE A 84 -3.62 -5.39 0.07
CA ILE A 84 -5.00 -5.32 -0.45
C ILE A 84 -6.00 -5.25 0.72
N PHE A 85 -5.83 -6.13 1.71
CA PHE A 85 -6.72 -6.18 2.87
C PHE A 85 -6.68 -4.88 3.69
N TYR A 86 -5.48 -4.45 4.08
CA TYR A 86 -5.29 -3.21 4.83
C TYR A 86 -5.86 -2.00 4.10
N LYS A 87 -5.57 -1.85 2.80
CA LYS A 87 -6.02 -0.69 2.03
C LYS A 87 -7.52 -0.70 1.79
N THR A 88 -8.12 -1.87 1.59
CA THR A 88 -9.58 -2.03 1.54
C THR A 88 -10.21 -1.56 2.85
N LEU A 89 -9.70 -2.04 3.99
CA LEU A 89 -10.20 -1.60 5.29
C LEU A 89 -9.99 -0.11 5.53
N TRP A 90 -8.85 0.44 5.13
CA TRP A 90 -8.59 1.88 5.27
C TRP A 90 -9.57 2.71 4.43
N LEU A 91 -9.87 2.29 3.19
CA LEU A 91 -10.90 2.94 2.37
C LEU A 91 -12.30 2.83 3.00
N ALA A 92 -12.66 1.66 3.52
CA ALA A 92 -13.98 1.40 4.08
C ALA A 92 -14.22 2.02 5.46
N LEU A 93 -13.19 2.06 6.31
CA LEU A 93 -13.30 2.47 7.72
C LEU A 93 -12.83 3.90 7.97
N PHE A 94 -11.98 4.47 7.11
CA PHE A 94 -11.51 5.84 7.23
C PHE A 94 -12.09 6.74 6.13
N VAL A 95 -11.89 6.42 4.85
CA VAL A 95 -12.31 7.31 3.75
C VAL A 95 -13.82 7.38 3.62
N TRP A 96 -14.50 6.23 3.63
CA TRP A 96 -15.95 6.20 3.42
C TRP A 96 -16.72 6.99 4.49
N PRO A 97 -16.45 6.83 5.81
CA PRO A 97 -17.10 7.67 6.83
C PRO A 97 -16.73 9.15 6.71
N ALA A 98 -15.46 9.48 6.45
CA ALA A 98 -15.01 10.87 6.30
C ALA A 98 -15.72 11.56 5.11
N PHE A 99 -15.78 10.89 3.96
CA PHE A 99 -16.51 11.36 2.78
C PHE A 99 -18.01 11.58 3.08
N ARG A 100 -18.65 10.62 3.74
CA ARG A 100 -20.07 10.70 4.13
C ARG A 100 -20.36 11.85 5.10
N ALA A 101 -19.40 12.21 5.94
CA ALA A 101 -19.49 13.30 6.89
C ALA A 101 -19.09 14.67 6.31
N GLY A 102 -18.69 14.74 5.04
CA GLY A 102 -18.13 15.96 4.43
C GLY A 102 -16.80 16.40 5.06
N ALA A 103 -16.11 15.49 5.76
CA ALA A 103 -14.82 15.76 6.36
C ALA A 103 -13.71 15.72 5.28
N PRO A 104 -12.58 16.41 5.51
CA PRO A 104 -11.43 16.33 4.62
C PRO A 104 -10.95 14.88 4.40
N VAL A 105 -10.57 14.56 3.16
CA VAL A 105 -10.05 13.24 2.76
C VAL A 105 -8.71 13.46 2.04
N PRO A 106 -7.67 12.67 2.34
CA PRO A 106 -6.42 12.73 1.61
C PRO A 106 -6.58 11.97 0.29
N TRP A 107 -7.19 12.62 -0.70
CA TRP A 107 -7.53 12.04 -2.00
C TRP A 107 -6.32 11.46 -2.74
N GLY A 108 -5.12 12.01 -2.56
CA GLY A 108 -3.90 11.43 -3.14
C GLY A 108 -3.62 10.01 -2.63
N VAL A 109 -3.71 9.81 -1.31
CA VAL A 109 -3.52 8.50 -0.68
C VAL A 109 -4.72 7.58 -0.99
N ALA A 110 -5.94 8.10 -0.89
CA ALA A 110 -7.16 7.33 -1.15
C ALA A 110 -7.22 6.80 -2.58
N GLY A 111 -6.91 7.64 -3.59
CA GLY A 111 -6.85 7.22 -4.99
C GLY A 111 -5.79 6.16 -5.23
N THR A 112 -4.60 6.33 -4.64
CA THR A 112 -3.52 5.33 -4.71
C THR A 112 -3.93 4.00 -4.10
N PHE A 113 -4.61 4.03 -2.94
CA PHE A 113 -5.09 2.82 -2.29
C PHE A 113 -6.17 2.11 -3.10
N ALA A 114 -7.10 2.85 -3.68
CA ALA A 114 -8.12 2.31 -4.57
C ALA A 114 -7.50 1.62 -5.79
N ALA A 115 -6.51 2.26 -6.43
CA ALA A 115 -5.77 1.67 -7.54
C ALA A 115 -5.08 0.35 -7.12
N ILE A 116 -4.40 0.32 -5.98
CA ILE A 116 -3.73 -0.88 -5.48
C ILE A 116 -4.72 -2.02 -5.21
N VAL A 117 -5.86 -1.72 -4.58
CA VAL A 117 -6.91 -2.71 -4.27
C VAL A 117 -7.50 -3.34 -5.54
N VAL A 118 -7.53 -2.61 -6.66
CA VAL A 118 -8.00 -3.14 -7.94
C VAL A 118 -6.89 -3.87 -8.69
N VAL A 119 -5.70 -3.29 -8.79
CA VAL A 119 -4.63 -3.78 -9.67
C VAL A 119 -3.90 -4.99 -9.07
N TRP A 120 -3.65 -5.03 -7.75
CA TRP A 120 -2.83 -6.11 -7.17
C TRP A 120 -3.51 -7.47 -7.25
N PRO A 121 -4.85 -7.60 -7.03
CA PRO A 121 -5.55 -8.86 -7.28
C PRO A 121 -5.43 -9.33 -8.73
N ILE A 122 -5.48 -8.42 -9.70
CA ILE A 122 -5.32 -8.75 -11.12
C ILE A 122 -3.94 -9.34 -11.36
N LEU A 123 -2.87 -8.69 -10.86
CA LEU A 123 -1.51 -9.19 -10.99
C LEU A 123 -1.29 -10.54 -10.29
N LEU A 124 -1.92 -10.74 -9.12
CA LEU A 124 -1.88 -12.03 -8.42
C LEU A 124 -2.57 -13.14 -9.22
N VAL A 125 -3.76 -12.87 -9.78
CA VAL A 125 -4.48 -13.83 -10.63
C VAL A 125 -3.70 -14.14 -11.90
N LEU A 126 -3.11 -13.13 -12.55
CA LEU A 126 -2.25 -13.32 -13.72
C LEU A 126 -1.01 -14.15 -13.38
N ALA A 127 -0.35 -13.90 -12.25
CA ALA A 127 0.80 -14.69 -11.81
C ALA A 127 0.45 -16.16 -11.49
N LEU A 128 -0.78 -16.42 -11.03
CA LEU A 128 -1.29 -17.79 -10.78
C LEU A 128 -1.67 -18.51 -12.07
N ARG A 129 -2.15 -17.78 -13.09
CA ARG A 129 -2.64 -18.32 -14.37
C ARG A 129 -1.61 -18.29 -15.50
N GLY A 130 -0.45 -17.66 -15.25
CA GLY A 130 0.60 -17.32 -16.21
C GLY A 130 1.04 -18.46 -17.10
#